data_AF-A0A7C6YKQ1-F1
#
_entry.id   AF-A0A7C6YKQ1-F1
#
_cell.length_a   1.000
_cell.length_b   1.000
_cell.length_c   1.000
_cell.angle_alpha   90.00
_cell.angle_beta   90.00
_cell.angle_gamma   90.00
#
_symmetry.space_group_name_H-M   'P 1'
#
loop_
_entity.id
_entity.type
_entity.pdbx_description
1 polymer ?
#
loop_
_entity_poly.entity_id
_entity_poly.type
_entity_poly.pdbx_seq_one_letter_code
_entity_poly.pdbx_strand_id
1 'polypeptide(L)'
;MYKIYIEDLSPEDIEPILKEVKGQGGFQSLIRKLQRQYSREEQTLVLDYSDIKKMINYSQNYGQGGFQGKLSTILDRIRSLHSQLGDLLGDEE
;
A
#
# COMPACT_ATOMS: atom_id res chain seq x y z
N MET A 1 14.17 -8.17 9.72
CA MET A 1 12.83 -7.84 9.17
C MET A 1 12.99 -6.52 8.42
N TYR A 2 12.62 -6.48 7.14
CA TYR A 2 12.83 -5.29 6.30
C TYR A 2 11.57 -4.40 6.31
N LYS A 3 11.77 -3.10 6.08
CA LYS A 3 10.70 -2.13 5.86
C LYS A 3 10.90 -1.50 4.49
N ILE A 4 9.80 -1.23 3.81
CA ILE A 4 9.78 -0.45 2.56
C ILE A 4 9.27 0.94 2.91
N TYR A 5 9.99 1.95 2.46
CA TYR A 5 9.59 3.34 2.53
C TYR A 5 9.11 3.74 1.14
N ILE A 6 7.87 4.22 1.07
CA ILE A 6 7.32 4.77 -0.15
C ILE A 6 7.23 6.27 0.05
N GLU A 7 8.08 6.99 -0.67
CA GLU A 7 8.19 8.45 -0.68
C GLU A 7 7.29 9.05 -1.77
N ASP A 8 7.21 10.38 -1.79
CA ASP A 8 6.40 11.16 -2.73
C ASP A 8 4.94 10.70 -2.78
N LEU A 9 4.37 10.37 -1.61
CA LEU A 9 2.95 10.08 -1.44
C LEU A 9 2.27 11.32 -0.88
N SER A 10 1.82 12.18 -1.77
CA SER A 10 1.02 13.34 -1.40
C SER A 10 -0.29 12.89 -0.74
N PRO A 11 -0.93 13.72 0.10
CA PRO A 11 -2.24 13.40 0.68
C PRO A 11 -3.29 13.04 -0.39
N GLU A 12 -3.17 13.59 -1.59
CA GLU A 12 -4.03 13.33 -2.75
C GLU A 12 -3.83 11.90 -3.29
N ASP A 13 -2.59 11.41 -3.35
CA ASP A 13 -2.24 10.07 -3.82
C ASP A 13 -2.83 8.96 -2.95
N ILE A 14 -2.99 9.26 -1.65
CA ILE A 14 -3.48 8.33 -0.63
C ILE A 14 -4.81 8.75 -0.01
N GLU A 15 -5.49 9.73 -0.61
CA GLU A 15 -6.76 10.28 -0.14
C GLU A 15 -7.80 9.18 0.18
N PRO A 16 -7.93 8.11 -0.64
CA PRO A 16 -8.83 6.99 -0.33
C PRO A 16 -8.52 6.25 0.99
N ILE A 17 -7.25 6.21 1.41
CA ILE A 17 -6.78 5.60 2.65
C ILE A 17 -6.98 6.55 3.82
N LEU A 18 -6.79 7.85 3.63
CA LEU A 18 -6.95 8.87 4.67
C LEU A 18 -8.41 9.09 5.08
N LYS A 19 -9.37 8.66 4.25
CA LYS A 19 -10.80 8.73 4.59
C LYS A 19 -11.13 7.98 5.88
N GLU A 20 -12.13 8.50 6.59
CA GLU A 20 -12.65 7.90 7.81
C GLU A 20 -12.98 6.40 7.61
N VAL A 21 -12.51 5.58 8.55
CA VAL A 21 -12.73 4.13 8.51
C VAL A 21 -13.95 3.76 9.34
N LYS A 22 -15.08 3.52 8.66
CA LYS A 22 -16.33 3.03 9.28
C LYS A 22 -16.33 1.50 9.43
N GLY A 23 -16.83 1.02 10.56
CA GLY A 23 -17.00 -0.40 10.87
C GLY A 23 -15.75 -1.08 11.46
N GLN A 24 -15.83 -2.40 11.60
CA GLN A 24 -14.80 -3.25 12.21
C GLN A 24 -14.49 -4.43 11.28
N GLY A 25 -13.24 -4.89 11.29
CA GLY A 25 -12.79 -5.97 10.40
C GLY A 25 -11.31 -5.88 10.07
N GLY A 26 -10.76 -6.95 9.49
CA GLY A 26 -9.33 -7.04 9.17
C GLY A 26 -8.88 -5.94 8.21
N PHE A 27 -9.68 -5.61 7.20
CA PHE A 27 -9.37 -4.54 6.25
C PHE A 27 -9.40 -3.16 6.93
N GLN A 28 -10.42 -2.88 7.74
CA GLN A 28 -10.52 -1.63 8.48
C GLN A 28 -9.33 -1.46 9.44
N SER A 29 -8.90 -2.54 10.08
CA SER A 29 -7.70 -2.57 10.92
C SER A 29 -6.43 -2.29 10.12
N LEU A 30 -6.31 -2.82 8.89
CA LEU A 30 -5.21 -2.52 7.98
C LEU A 30 -5.20 -1.03 7.60
N ILE A 31 -6.32 -0.47 7.16
CA ILE A 31 -6.38 0.96 6.77
C ILE A 31 -6.01 1.86 7.95
N ARG A 32 -6.52 1.60 9.16
CA ARG A 32 -6.12 2.37 10.34
C ARG A 32 -4.63 2.24 10.66
N LYS A 33 -4.01 1.10 10.36
CA LYS A 33 -2.56 0.93 10.52
C LYS A 33 -1.81 1.78 9.49
N LEU A 34 -2.21 1.73 8.22
CA LEU A 34 -1.62 2.54 7.15
C LEU A 34 -1.73 4.03 7.45
N GLN A 35 -2.89 4.49 7.94
CA GLN A 35 -3.10 5.88 8.39
C GLN A 35 -2.12 6.31 9.49
N ARG A 36 -1.77 5.41 10.42
CA ARG A 36 -0.78 5.70 11.48
C ARG A 36 0.67 5.62 10.99
N GLN A 37 0.94 4.86 9.93
CA GLN A 37 2.27 4.71 9.34
C GLN A 37 2.60 5.82 8.34
N TYR A 38 1.59 6.55 7.86
CA TYR A 38 1.77 7.67 6.96
C TYR A 38 2.23 8.93 7.71
N SER A 39 3.33 9.51 7.26
CA SER A 39 3.74 10.86 7.66
C SER A 39 3.30 11.85 6.59
N ARG A 40 2.46 12.81 6.99
CA ARG A 40 2.03 13.89 6.08
C ARG A 40 3.12 14.91 5.82
N GLU A 41 3.98 15.15 6.81
CA GLU A 41 5.11 16.09 6.70
C GLU A 41 6.16 15.55 5.74
N GLU A 42 6.53 14.27 5.90
CA GLU A 42 7.54 13.61 5.08
C GLU A 42 6.97 13.00 3.79
N GLN A 43 5.65 13.10 3.57
CA GLN A 43 4.94 12.46 2.45
C GLN A 43 5.32 10.99 2.23
N THR A 44 5.51 10.27 3.33
CA THR A 44 6.11 8.92 3.33
C THR A 44 5.20 7.92 4.01
N LEU A 45 5.09 6.72 3.42
CA LEU A 45 4.42 5.57 4.01
C LEU A 45 5.42 4.43 4.27
N VAL A 46 5.44 3.93 5.50
CA VAL A 46 6.34 2.85 5.92
C VAL A 46 5.58 1.53 6.01
N LEU A 47 5.98 0.54 5.22
CA LEU A 47 5.33 -0.77 5.13
C LEU A 47 6.26 -1.89 5.61
N ASP A 48 5.69 -2.83 6.38
CA ASP A 48 6.33 -4.11 6.65
C ASP A 48 5.81 -5.21 5.72
N TYR A 49 6.47 -6.37 5.72
CA TYR A 49 6.07 -7.52 4.91
C TYR A 49 4.62 -7.97 5.17
N SER A 50 4.15 -7.90 6.41
CA SER A 50 2.77 -8.27 6.73
C SER A 50 1.76 -7.28 6.16
N ASP A 51 2.10 -5.99 6.06
CA ASP A 51 1.26 -4.98 5.44
C ASP A 51 1.08 -5.28 3.96
N ILE A 52 2.21 -5.47 3.26
CA ILE A 52 2.23 -5.76 1.82
C ILE A 52 1.43 -7.04 1.53
N LYS A 53 1.69 -8.11 2.30
CA LYS A 53 0.96 -9.39 2.14
C LYS A 53 -0.55 -9.22 2.32
N LYS A 54 -0.99 -8.47 3.34
CA LYS A 54 -2.42 -8.20 3.57
C LYS A 54 -3.01 -7.37 2.44
N MET A 55 -2.30 -6.34 1.98
CA MET A 55 -2.74 -5.49 0.88
C MET A 55 -2.97 -6.29 -0.40
N ILE A 56 -2.01 -7.15 -0.77
CA ILE A 56 -2.13 -8.06 -1.93
C ILE A 56 -3.35 -8.98 -1.74
N ASN A 57 -3.46 -9.65 -0.60
CA ASN A 57 -4.59 -10.55 -0.31
C ASN A 57 -5.94 -9.83 -0.41
N TYR A 58 -6.07 -8.61 0.10
CA TYR A 58 -7.31 -7.85 0.00
C TYR A 58 -7.58 -7.39 -1.43
N SER A 59 -6.56 -7.02 -2.20
CA SER A 59 -6.73 -6.59 -3.60
C SER A 59 -7.09 -7.72 -4.57
N GLN A 60 -6.64 -8.95 -4.30
CA GLN A 60 -6.85 -10.09 -5.18
C GLN A 60 -8.15 -10.85 -4.86
N ASN A 61 -8.50 -10.98 -3.58
CA ASN A 61 -9.62 -11.83 -3.15
C ASN A 61 -10.95 -11.09 -3.01
N TYR A 62 -10.91 -9.77 -2.86
CA TYR A 62 -12.10 -8.94 -2.75
C TYR A 62 -12.16 -8.08 -4.00
N GLY A 63 -13.08 -8.41 -4.92
CA GLY A 63 -13.10 -7.96 -6.31
C GLY A 63 -13.07 -6.44 -6.54
N GLN A 64 -13.06 -6.03 -7.82
CA GLN A 64 -13.02 -4.64 -8.27
C GLN A 64 -14.08 -3.79 -7.56
N GLY A 65 -13.69 -3.09 -6.50
CA GLY A 65 -14.54 -2.28 -5.66
C GLY A 65 -13.71 -1.31 -4.85
N GLY A 66 -14.31 -0.69 -3.83
CA GLY A 66 -13.65 0.34 -3.01
C GLY A 66 -12.37 -0.12 -2.29
N PHE A 67 -12.10 -1.43 -2.18
CA PHE A 67 -10.87 -1.98 -1.59
C PHE A 67 -9.66 -1.85 -2.52
N GLN A 68 -9.80 -2.30 -3.77
CA GLN A 68 -8.75 -2.19 -4.78
C GLN A 68 -8.45 -0.72 -5.07
N GLY A 69 -9.48 0.11 -5.24
CA GLY A 69 -9.29 1.54 -5.47
C GLY A 69 -8.63 2.28 -4.31
N LYS A 70 -8.75 1.77 -3.06
CA LYS A 70 -8.07 2.36 -1.90
C LYS A 70 -6.59 2.04 -1.85
N LEU A 71 -6.20 0.85 -2.31
CA LEU A 71 -4.82 0.36 -2.19
C LEU A 71 -4.02 0.44 -3.50
N SER A 72 -4.66 0.78 -4.62
CA SER A 72 -4.07 0.73 -5.96
C SER A 72 -2.78 1.54 -6.06
N THR A 73 -2.80 2.81 -5.65
CA THR A 73 -1.63 3.70 -5.75
C THR A 73 -0.40 3.09 -5.08
N ILE A 74 -0.55 2.50 -3.90
CA ILE A 74 0.55 1.88 -3.17
C ILE A 74 0.98 0.57 -3.83
N LEU A 75 0.02 -0.27 -4.22
CA LEU A 75 0.31 -1.55 -4.87
C LEU A 75 1.01 -1.35 -6.22
N ASP A 76 0.66 -0.31 -6.96
CA ASP A 76 1.27 0.04 -8.24
C ASP A 76 2.72 0.51 -8.04
N ARG A 77 3.00 1.30 -7.00
CA ARG A 77 4.38 1.64 -6.62
C ARG A 77 5.21 0.42 -6.23
N ILE A 78 4.64 -0.51 -5.48
CA ILE A 78 5.33 -1.77 -5.10
C ILE A 78 5.61 -2.63 -6.34
N ARG A 79 4.66 -2.73 -7.29
CA ARG A 79 4.85 -3.45 -8.56
C ARG A 79 5.92 -2.79 -9.41
N SER A 80 5.93 -1.47 -9.47
CA SER A 80 6.98 -0.72 -10.20
C SER A 80 8.36 -0.99 -9.60
N LEU A 81 8.48 -0.94 -8.27
CA LEU A 81 9.73 -1.29 -7.57
C LEU A 81 10.17 -2.73 -7.85
N HIS A 82 9.23 -3.68 -7.81
CA HIS A 82 9.51 -5.09 -8.13
C HIS A 82 10.04 -5.25 -9.56
N SER A 83 9.40 -4.60 -10.54
CA SER A 83 9.84 -4.63 -11.95
C SER A 83 11.25 -4.07 -12.10
N GLN A 84 11.51 -2.88 -11.55
CA GLN A 84 12.82 -2.24 -11.64
C GLN A 84 13.93 -3.08 -11.00
N LEU A 85 13.64 -3.72 -9.86
CA LEU A 85 14.58 -4.62 -9.20
C LEU A 85 14.83 -5.89 -10.01
N GLY A 86 13.78 -6.47 -10.63
CA GLY A 86 13.92 -7.62 -11.52
C GLY A 86 14.81 -7.31 -12.72
N ASP A 87 14.56 -6.17 -13.37
CA ASP A 87 15.37 -5.68 -14.50
C ASP A 87 16.85 -5.51 -14.10
N LEU A 88 17.11 -4.94 -12.91
CA LEU A 88 18.46 -4.72 -12.40
C LEU A 88 19.20 -6.00 -12.02
N LEU A 89 18.47 -7.02 -11.57
CA LEU A 89 19.05 -8.31 -11.16
C LEU A 89 19.22 -9.28 -12.33
N GLY A 90 18.72 -8.92 -13.52
CA GLY A 90 18.75 -9.78 -14.70
C GLY A 90 17.73 -10.92 -14.64
N ASP A 91 16.68 -10.75 -13.84
CA ASP A 91 15.51 -11.63 -13.82
C ASP A 91 14.63 -11.29 -15.04
N GLU A 92 15.13 -11.52 -16.25
CA GLU A 92 14.29 -11.52 -17.46
C GLU A 92 13.40 -12.78 -17.41
N GLU A 93 12.08 -12.60 -17.66
CA GLU A 93 11.05 -13.66 -17.67
C GLU A 93 11.45 -14.93 -18.45
#